data_AF-A0A2L2WKN3-F1
#
_entry.id   AF-A0A2L2WKN3-F1
#
_cell.length_a   1.000
_cell.length_b   1.000
_cell.length_c   1.000
_cell.angle_alpha   90.00
_cell.angle_beta   90.00
_cell.angle_gamma   90.00
#
_symmetry.space_group_name_H-M   'P 1'
#
loop_
_entity.id
_entity.type
_entity.pdbx_description
1 polymer ?
#
loop_
_entity_poly.entity_id
_entity_poly.type
_entity_poly.pdbx_seq_one_letter_code
_entity_poly.pdbx_strand_id
1 'polypeptide(L)'
;MKLFNIGKKTSSHMEEDFKTIFHELIYKFKKPWTELSFVLYFIIVVVLFGGLGVILFFFQEPIDKSNTYLCTSQNLLTYSIALLVPAFVSMLAQDLPNSKKKLSLIIISVAVLVIEGFMVCWCYFSGALLASIISTLLACFFWIVVNCDNIYLKDETYDNSVRKGASKLSENW
;
A
#
# COMPACT_ATOMS: atom_id res chain seq x y z
N MET A 1 -45.88 -0.54 27.69
CA MET A 1 -45.40 -0.95 26.35
C MET A 1 -44.31 0.05 25.92
N LYS A 2 -43.02 -0.28 26.14
CA LYS A 2 -41.88 0.56 25.73
C LYS A 2 -41.32 -0.03 24.44
N LEU A 3 -41.66 0.55 23.30
CA LEU A 3 -41.12 0.16 22.00
C LEU A 3 -40.07 1.19 21.56
N PHE A 4 -38.87 0.66 21.30
CA PHE A 4 -37.86 1.10 20.33
C PHE A 4 -37.42 2.57 20.34
N ASN A 5 -36.23 2.80 20.91
CA ASN A 5 -35.35 3.90 20.53
C ASN A 5 -33.93 3.38 20.22
N ILE A 6 -33.83 2.38 19.35
CA ILE A 6 -32.57 1.70 18.98
C ILE A 6 -31.99 2.23 17.65
N GLY A 7 -32.71 3.07 16.90
CA GLY A 7 -32.29 3.48 15.56
C GLY A 7 -31.24 4.61 15.47
N LYS A 8 -31.05 5.42 16.52
CA LYS A 8 -30.24 6.66 16.41
C LYS A 8 -28.80 6.55 16.92
N LYS A 9 -28.48 5.54 17.73
CA LYS A 9 -27.18 5.42 18.41
C LYS A 9 -26.10 4.69 17.57
N THR A 10 -26.52 3.85 16.62
CA THR A 10 -25.61 3.09 15.75
C THR A 10 -25.05 3.94 14.61
N SER A 11 -25.83 4.91 14.09
CA SER A 11 -25.40 5.78 13.01
C SER A 11 -24.29 6.75 13.44
N SER A 12 -24.38 7.33 14.65
CA SER A 12 -23.36 8.27 15.13
C SER A 12 -22.02 7.61 15.44
N HIS A 13 -22.03 6.39 15.98
CA HIS A 13 -20.79 5.63 16.25
C HIS A 13 -20.08 5.21 14.95
N MET A 14 -20.86 4.78 13.95
CA MET A 14 -20.32 4.33 12.67
C MET A 14 -19.74 5.51 11.86
N GLU A 15 -20.37 6.69 11.91
CA GLU A 15 -19.84 7.92 11.31
C GLU A 15 -18.53 8.39 11.97
N GLU A 16 -18.43 8.34 13.30
CA GLU A 16 -17.20 8.70 14.02
C GLU A 16 -16.05 7.71 13.74
N ASP A 17 -16.34 6.41 13.72
CA ASP A 17 -15.34 5.38 13.41
C ASP A 17 -14.84 5.48 11.97
N PHE A 18 -15.75 5.72 11.01
CA PHE A 18 -15.38 5.91 9.60
C PHE A 18 -14.53 7.17 9.42
N LYS A 19 -14.92 8.29 10.05
CA LYS A 19 -14.12 9.52 10.03
C LYS A 19 -12.73 9.30 10.61
N THR A 20 -12.60 8.45 11.63
CA THR A 20 -11.32 8.11 12.27
C THR A 20 -10.45 7.25 11.35
N ILE A 21 -11.01 6.23 10.71
CA ILE A 21 -10.28 5.32 9.80
C ILE A 21 -9.80 6.05 8.55
N PHE A 22 -10.66 6.83 7.90
CA PHE A 22 -10.28 7.59 6.71
C PHE A 22 -9.22 8.64 7.04
N HIS A 23 -9.35 9.29 8.21
CA HIS A 23 -8.32 10.20 8.68
C HIS A 23 -6.99 9.49 8.92
N GLU A 24 -7.01 8.28 9.51
CA GLU A 24 -5.82 7.47 9.70
C GLU A 24 -5.17 7.06 8.37
N LEU A 25 -5.95 6.60 7.39
CA LEU A 25 -5.46 6.25 6.06
C LEU A 25 -4.85 7.45 5.34
N ILE A 26 -5.51 8.60 5.37
CA ILE A 26 -5.02 9.84 4.76
C ILE A 26 -3.72 10.30 5.44
N TYR A 27 -3.67 10.20 6.77
CA TYR A 27 -2.48 10.54 7.54
C TYR A 27 -1.32 9.61 7.17
N LYS A 28 -1.54 8.28 7.18
CA LYS A 28 -0.53 7.27 6.81
C LYS A 28 -0.10 7.39 5.36
N PHE A 29 -0.97 7.85 4.47
CA PHE A 29 -0.58 8.11 3.09
C PHE A 29 0.28 9.37 2.96
N LYS A 30 -0.02 10.45 3.69
CA LYS A 30 0.68 11.75 3.56
C LYS A 30 2.02 11.80 4.29
N LYS A 31 2.10 11.22 5.49
CA LYS A 31 3.26 11.29 6.37
C LYS A 31 4.58 10.85 5.71
N PRO A 32 4.64 9.76 4.93
CA PRO A 32 5.93 9.24 4.44
C PRO A 32 6.60 10.14 3.39
N TRP A 33 5.83 11.02 2.73
CA TRP A 33 6.35 11.89 1.67
C TRP A 33 7.23 13.03 2.18
N THR A 34 7.30 13.24 3.50
CA THR A 34 8.24 14.22 4.09
C THR A 34 9.64 13.64 4.27
N GLU A 35 9.79 12.32 4.25
CA GLU A 35 11.07 11.61 4.43
C GLU A 35 11.72 11.37 3.06
N LEU A 36 12.91 11.93 2.83
CA LEU A 36 13.57 11.82 1.52
C LEU A 36 13.92 10.36 1.21
N SER A 37 14.42 9.61 2.19
CA SER A 37 14.72 8.18 2.03
C SER A 37 13.51 7.36 1.61
N PHE A 38 12.34 7.62 2.18
CA PHE A 38 11.10 6.95 1.77
C PHE A 38 10.76 7.26 0.31
N VAL A 39 10.80 8.54 -0.09
CA VAL A 39 10.47 8.98 -1.45
C VAL A 39 11.43 8.37 -2.46
N LEU A 40 12.74 8.38 -2.18
CA LEU A 40 13.75 7.80 -3.07
C LEU A 40 13.57 6.28 -3.19
N TYR A 41 13.35 5.58 -2.08
CA TYR A 41 13.10 4.14 -2.09
C TYR A 41 11.84 3.80 -2.90
N PHE A 42 10.75 4.53 -2.68
CA PHE A 42 9.50 4.30 -3.40
C PHE A 42 9.67 4.53 -4.91
N ILE A 43 10.28 5.65 -5.33
CA ILE A 43 10.42 5.94 -6.75
C ILE A 43 11.42 4.98 -7.42
N ILE A 44 12.60 4.79 -6.84
CA ILE A 44 13.68 4.04 -7.50
C ILE A 44 13.47 2.53 -7.36
N VAL A 45 13.26 2.04 -6.13
CA VAL A 45 13.20 0.60 -5.88
C VAL A 45 11.83 0.05 -6.23
N VAL A 46 10.77 0.71 -5.77
CA VAL A 46 9.42 0.18 -5.94
C VAL A 46 8.92 0.44 -7.36
N VAL A 47 8.90 1.70 -7.82
CA VAL A 47 8.33 2.05 -9.13
C VAL A 47 9.27 1.67 -10.29
N LEU A 48 10.55 2.08 -10.27
CA LEU A 48 11.44 1.82 -11.41
C LEU A 48 11.93 0.37 -11.45
N PHE A 49 12.55 -0.15 -10.39
CA PHE A 49 13.05 -1.52 -10.39
C PHE A 49 11.94 -2.56 -10.26
N GLY A 50 10.95 -2.35 -9.39
CA GLY A 50 9.80 -3.24 -9.28
C GLY A 50 8.91 -3.23 -10.54
N GLY A 51 8.73 -2.06 -11.15
CA GLY A 51 7.91 -1.88 -12.36
C GLY A 51 8.66 -2.11 -13.67
N LEU A 52 9.93 -2.52 -13.65
CA LEU A 52 10.79 -2.60 -14.84
C LEU A 52 10.17 -3.47 -15.93
N GLY A 53 9.55 -4.59 -15.58
CA GLY A 53 8.88 -5.48 -16.54
C GLY A 53 7.72 -4.84 -17.29
N VAL A 54 7.01 -3.90 -16.65
CA VAL A 54 5.95 -3.10 -17.29
C VAL A 54 6.56 -2.00 -18.15
N ILE A 55 7.60 -1.33 -17.64
CA ILE A 55 8.28 -0.22 -18.32
C ILE A 55 8.94 -0.69 -19.63
N LEU A 56 9.69 -1.80 -19.58
CA LEU A 56 10.38 -2.35 -20.75
C LEU A 56 9.41 -2.74 -21.87
N PHE A 57 8.19 -3.13 -21.52
CA PHE A 57 7.16 -3.47 -22.50
C PHE A 57 6.75 -2.25 -23.37
N PHE A 58 6.85 -1.03 -22.86
CA PHE A 58 6.61 0.19 -23.65
C PHE A 58 7.70 0.48 -24.68
N PHE A 59 8.90 -0.08 -24.50
CA PHE A 59 10.02 0.07 -25.44
C PHE A 59 10.10 -1.08 -26.46
N GLN A 60 9.24 -2.09 -26.32
CA GLN A 60 9.15 -3.18 -27.27
C GLN A 60 8.37 -2.74 -28.52
N GLU A 61 8.86 -3.08 -29.71
CA GLU A 61 8.15 -2.77 -30.95
C GLU A 61 6.77 -3.45 -30.96
N PRO A 62 5.67 -2.70 -31.22
CA PRO A 62 4.34 -3.26 -31.18
C PRO A 62 4.12 -4.18 -32.39
N ILE A 63 3.91 -5.47 -32.13
CA ILE A 63 3.57 -6.46 -33.15
C ILE A 63 2.11 -6.28 -33.62
N ASP A 64 1.19 -5.91 -32.71
CA ASP A 64 -0.22 -5.55 -32.96
C ASP A 64 -0.80 -4.75 -31.78
N LYS A 65 -1.55 -3.66 -32.06
CA LYS A 65 -2.14 -2.76 -31.04
C LYS A 65 -3.09 -3.47 -30.08
N SER A 66 -3.91 -4.42 -30.56
CA SER A 66 -4.86 -5.14 -29.70
C SER A 66 -4.11 -6.02 -28.69
N ASN A 67 -3.05 -6.67 -29.15
CA ASN A 67 -2.21 -7.52 -28.33
C ASN A 67 -1.37 -6.70 -27.33
N THR A 68 -0.93 -5.50 -27.73
CA THR A 68 -0.22 -4.56 -26.84
C THR A 68 -1.07 -4.19 -25.63
N TYR A 69 -2.34 -3.81 -25.79
CA TYR A 69 -3.19 -3.44 -24.65
C TYR A 69 -3.45 -4.60 -23.69
N LEU A 70 -3.66 -5.81 -24.23
CA LEU A 70 -3.85 -7.02 -23.44
C LEU A 70 -2.59 -7.33 -22.61
N CYS A 71 -1.42 -7.38 -23.25
CA CYS A 71 -0.16 -7.66 -22.57
C CYS A 71 0.22 -6.58 -21.54
N THR A 72 0.04 -5.30 -21.86
CA THR A 72 0.28 -4.21 -20.90
C THR A 72 -0.63 -4.32 -19.69
N SER A 73 -1.93 -4.62 -19.91
CA SER A 73 -2.89 -4.84 -18.82
C SER A 73 -2.47 -5.99 -17.92
N GLN A 74 -2.06 -7.12 -18.50
CA GLN A 74 -1.60 -8.31 -17.75
C GLN A 74 -0.31 -8.04 -16.96
N ASN A 75 0.64 -7.30 -17.53
CA ASN A 75 1.88 -6.93 -16.85
C ASN A 75 1.62 -5.96 -15.69
N LEU A 76 0.75 -4.96 -15.88
CA LEU A 76 0.33 -4.04 -14.82
C LEU A 76 -0.35 -4.79 -13.66
N LEU A 77 -1.27 -5.71 -13.95
CA LEU A 77 -1.91 -6.53 -12.91
C LEU A 77 -0.90 -7.39 -12.16
N THR A 78 0.04 -8.00 -12.86
CA THR A 78 1.09 -8.83 -12.24
C THR A 78 1.91 -7.99 -11.27
N TYR A 79 2.31 -6.78 -11.68
CA TYR A 79 3.00 -5.84 -10.82
C TYR A 79 2.13 -5.41 -9.62
N SER A 80 0.85 -5.14 -9.83
CA SER A 80 -0.12 -4.79 -8.78
C SER A 80 -0.18 -5.85 -7.68
N ILE A 81 -0.33 -7.13 -8.05
CA ILE A 81 -0.37 -8.26 -7.11
C ILE A 81 0.97 -8.41 -6.40
N ALA A 82 2.08 -8.34 -7.14
CA ALA A 82 3.43 -8.46 -6.61
C ALA A 82 3.76 -7.36 -5.60
N LEU A 83 3.10 -6.21 -5.70
CA LEU A 83 3.22 -5.10 -4.76
C LEU A 83 2.28 -5.28 -3.55
N LEU A 84 1.02 -5.64 -3.79
CA LEU A 84 -0.02 -5.71 -2.77
C LEU A 84 0.17 -6.88 -1.81
N VAL A 85 0.46 -8.09 -2.32
CA VAL A 85 0.51 -9.30 -1.48
C VAL A 85 1.64 -9.24 -0.45
N PRO A 86 2.88 -8.87 -0.78
CA PRO A 86 3.93 -8.71 0.23
C PRO A 86 3.64 -7.60 1.24
N ALA A 87 3.01 -6.49 0.80
CA ALA A 87 2.57 -5.44 1.71
C ALA A 87 1.53 -5.98 2.71
N PHE A 88 0.54 -6.74 2.24
CA PHE A 88 -0.44 -7.36 3.11
C PHE A 88 0.18 -8.32 4.12
N VAL A 89 1.11 -9.18 3.69
CA VAL A 89 1.82 -10.10 4.60
C VAL A 89 2.63 -9.33 5.64
N SER A 90 3.32 -8.27 5.23
CA SER A 90 4.12 -7.42 6.13
C SER A 90 3.23 -6.74 7.17
N MET A 91 2.07 -6.25 6.76
CA MET A 91 1.06 -5.69 7.65
C MET A 91 0.57 -6.72 8.66
N LEU A 92 0.16 -7.92 8.20
CA LEU A 92 -0.27 -8.99 9.11
C LEU A 92 0.80 -9.31 10.16
N ALA A 93 2.07 -9.40 9.75
CA ALA A 93 3.18 -9.67 10.65
C ALA A 93 3.38 -8.56 11.71
N GLN A 94 3.20 -7.29 11.35
CA GLN A 94 3.32 -6.15 12.25
C GLN A 94 2.10 -5.96 13.16
N ASP A 95 0.92 -6.37 12.69
CA ASP A 95 -0.36 -6.01 13.29
C ASP A 95 -1.00 -7.11 14.15
N LEU A 96 -0.80 -8.39 13.82
CA LEU A 96 -1.28 -9.51 14.66
C LEU A 96 -0.80 -9.45 16.13
N PRO A 97 0.47 -9.09 16.44
CA PRO A 97 0.96 -9.15 17.81
C PRO A 97 0.44 -8.01 18.71
N ASN A 98 -0.02 -6.89 18.14
CA ASN A 98 -0.15 -5.62 18.88
C ASN A 98 -1.43 -4.84 18.52
N SER A 99 -2.57 -5.15 19.17
CA SER A 99 -3.71 -4.25 19.50
C SER A 99 -5.05 -4.37 18.75
N LYS A 100 -6.11 -4.02 19.50
CA LYS A 100 -7.55 -4.05 19.14
C LYS A 100 -8.00 -2.97 18.13
N LYS A 101 -7.20 -1.92 17.87
CA LYS A 101 -7.52 -0.88 16.85
C LYS A 101 -7.04 -1.26 15.44
N LYS A 102 -6.24 -2.32 15.30
CA LYS A 102 -5.68 -2.79 14.02
C LYS A 102 -6.61 -3.72 13.23
N LEU A 103 -7.68 -4.20 13.85
CA LEU A 103 -8.62 -5.10 13.19
C LEU A 103 -9.31 -4.43 12.00
N SER A 104 -9.67 -3.14 12.11
CA SER A 104 -10.30 -2.40 11.01
C SER A 104 -9.39 -2.27 9.79
N LEU A 105 -8.09 -2.03 10.01
CA LEU A 105 -7.09 -1.94 8.94
C LEU A 105 -6.91 -3.32 8.28
N ILE A 106 -6.84 -4.40 9.07
CA ILE A 106 -6.83 -5.78 8.56
C ILE A 106 -8.07 -6.08 7.71
N ILE A 107 -9.27 -5.72 8.17
CA ILE A 107 -10.53 -5.95 7.43
C ILE A 107 -10.52 -5.19 6.10
N ILE A 108 -10.11 -3.92 6.10
CA ILE A 108 -10.01 -3.11 4.87
C ILE A 108 -9.02 -3.76 3.90
N SER A 109 -7.91 -4.27 4.41
CA SER A 109 -6.87 -4.88 3.59
C SER A 109 -7.31 -6.20 2.96
N VAL A 110 -8.05 -7.03 3.71
CA VAL A 110 -8.68 -8.23 3.18
C VAL A 110 -9.71 -7.87 2.11
N ALA A 111 -10.52 -6.83 2.33
CA ALA A 111 -11.46 -6.35 1.33
C ALA A 111 -10.76 -5.86 0.06
N VAL A 112 -9.67 -5.10 0.20
CA VAL A 112 -8.82 -4.67 -0.93
C VAL A 112 -8.27 -5.88 -1.69
N LEU A 113 -7.75 -6.91 -1.01
CA LEU A 113 -7.28 -8.14 -1.66
C LEU A 113 -8.37 -8.88 -2.45
N VAL A 114 -9.59 -8.95 -1.92
CA VAL A 114 -10.72 -9.58 -2.62
C VAL A 114 -11.11 -8.78 -3.87
N ILE A 115 -11.16 -7.44 -3.75
CA ILE A 115 -11.42 -6.54 -4.88
C ILE A 115 -10.30 -6.69 -5.93
N GLU A 116 -9.05 -6.73 -5.50
CA GLU A 116 -7.89 -6.92 -6.36
C GLU A 116 -7.97 -8.26 -7.09
N GLY A 117 -8.28 -9.34 -6.39
CA GLY A 117 -8.43 -10.68 -6.99
C GLY A 117 -9.54 -10.72 -8.04
N PHE A 118 -10.66 -10.05 -7.79
CA PHE A 118 -11.72 -9.88 -8.79
C PHE A 118 -11.24 -9.06 -10.00
N MET A 119 -10.57 -7.93 -9.77
CA MET A 119 -10.04 -7.06 -10.82
C MET A 119 -9.03 -7.81 -11.70
N VAL A 120 -8.16 -8.62 -11.09
CA VAL A 120 -7.19 -9.46 -11.81
C VAL A 120 -7.91 -10.44 -12.73
N CYS A 121 -8.87 -11.21 -12.20
CA CYS A 121 -9.65 -12.15 -13.01
C CYS A 121 -10.35 -11.44 -14.17
N TRP A 122 -11.02 -10.32 -13.90
CA TRP A 122 -11.74 -9.56 -14.93
C TRP A 122 -10.79 -9.01 -16.01
N CYS A 123 -9.71 -8.35 -15.61
CA CYS A 123 -8.81 -7.64 -16.52
C CYS A 123 -7.92 -8.59 -17.32
N TYR A 124 -7.61 -9.77 -16.78
CA TYR A 124 -6.85 -10.81 -17.47
C TYR A 124 -7.56 -11.30 -18.73
N PHE A 125 -8.89 -11.45 -18.69
CA PHE A 125 -9.68 -11.91 -19.84
C PHE A 125 -10.18 -10.79 -20.75
N SER A 126 -10.37 -9.58 -20.22
CA SER A 126 -10.95 -8.45 -20.97
C SER A 126 -9.93 -7.51 -21.60
N GLY A 127 -8.65 -7.56 -21.18
CA GLY A 127 -7.65 -6.58 -21.61
C GLY A 127 -7.97 -5.15 -21.16
N ALA A 128 -8.77 -4.98 -20.09
CA ALA A 128 -9.22 -3.70 -19.59
C ALA A 128 -8.07 -2.87 -18.98
N LEU A 129 -7.31 -2.18 -19.81
CA LEU A 129 -6.14 -1.39 -19.42
C LEU A 129 -6.45 -0.39 -18.30
N LEU A 130 -7.57 0.34 -18.39
CA LEU A 130 -7.94 1.33 -17.38
C LEU A 130 -8.11 0.69 -15.98
N ALA A 131 -8.69 -0.49 -15.92
CA ALA A 131 -8.88 -1.21 -14.67
C ALA A 131 -7.56 -1.74 -14.11
N SER A 132 -6.62 -2.17 -14.97
CA SER A 132 -5.25 -2.55 -14.54
C SER A 132 -4.45 -1.37 -13.96
N ILE A 133 -4.63 -0.17 -14.51
CA ILE A 133 -4.02 1.06 -14.00
C ILE A 133 -4.61 1.39 -12.62
N ILE A 134 -5.94 1.33 -12.49
CA ILE A 134 -6.62 1.59 -11.21
C ILE A 134 -6.17 0.60 -10.13
N SER A 135 -6.07 -0.70 -10.47
CA SER A 135 -5.55 -1.72 -9.56
C SER A 135 -4.13 -1.37 -9.10
N THR A 136 -3.25 -1.03 -10.05
CA THR A 136 -1.85 -0.68 -9.74
C THR A 136 -1.75 0.53 -8.81
N LEU A 137 -2.57 1.56 -9.04
CA LEU A 137 -2.62 2.73 -8.16
C LEU A 137 -3.13 2.39 -6.76
N LEU A 138 -4.12 1.50 -6.66
CA LEU A 138 -4.65 1.02 -5.38
C LEU A 138 -3.59 0.23 -4.61
N ALA A 139 -2.87 -0.68 -5.28
CA ALA A 139 -1.76 -1.41 -4.69
C ALA A 139 -0.67 -0.43 -4.20
N CYS A 140 -0.27 0.54 -5.01
CA CYS A 140 0.70 1.58 -4.63
C CYS A 140 0.26 2.34 -3.38
N PHE A 141 -0.99 2.82 -3.37
CA PHE A 141 -1.57 3.49 -2.21
C PHE A 141 -1.47 2.61 -0.95
N PHE A 142 -1.88 1.35 -1.07
CA PHE A 142 -1.89 0.42 0.05
C PHE A 142 -0.48 0.10 0.55
N TRP A 143 0.48 -0.09 -0.36
CA TRP A 143 1.89 -0.28 -0.03
C TRP A 143 2.46 0.89 0.78
N ILE A 144 2.14 2.13 0.39
CA ILE A 144 2.56 3.34 1.11
C ILE A 144 1.96 3.35 2.52
N VAL A 145 0.66 3.08 2.66
CA VAL A 145 -0.03 3.07 3.95
C VAL A 145 0.59 2.05 4.91
N VAL A 146 0.89 0.85 4.42
CA VAL A 146 1.51 -0.21 5.24
C VAL A 146 2.95 0.14 5.61
N ASN A 147 3.74 0.71 4.70
CA ASN A 147 5.14 1.02 4.93
C ASN A 147 5.38 2.40 5.57
N CYS A 148 4.32 3.13 5.91
CA CYS A 148 4.40 4.47 6.47
C CYS A 148 5.23 4.57 7.76
N ASP A 149 5.12 3.55 8.63
CA ASP A 149 5.84 3.52 9.90
C ASP A 149 7.12 2.68 9.85
N ASN A 150 7.57 2.28 8.65
CA ASN A 150 8.79 1.51 8.47
C ASN A 150 10.02 2.31 8.93
N ILE A 151 10.63 1.85 10.02
CA ILE A 151 11.74 2.52 10.71
C ILE A 151 12.99 2.59 9.81
N TYR A 152 13.17 1.63 8.91
CA TYR A 152 14.32 1.57 8.00
C TYR A 152 14.26 2.61 6.87
N LEU A 153 13.10 3.25 6.67
CA LEU A 153 12.90 4.29 5.65
C LEU A 153 12.91 5.71 6.24
N LYS A 154 13.27 5.86 7.52
CA LYS A 154 13.34 7.15 8.22
C LYS A 154 14.77 7.61 8.41
N ASP A 155 15.07 8.81 7.94
CA ASP A 155 16.41 9.40 8.01
C ASP A 155 16.86 9.63 9.46
N GLU A 156 15.95 10.07 10.32
CA GLU A 156 16.23 10.33 11.74
C GLU A 156 16.71 9.09 12.51
N THR A 157 16.28 7.88 12.11
CA THR A 157 16.67 6.65 12.81
C THR A 157 18.12 6.30 12.49
N TYR A 158 18.53 6.48 11.23
CA TYR A 158 19.91 6.27 10.81
C TYR A 158 20.84 7.25 11.53
N ASP A 159 20.55 8.55 11.48
CA ASP A 159 21.37 9.59 12.12
C ASP A 159 21.51 9.38 13.63
N ASN A 160 20.41 9.03 14.31
CA ASN A 160 20.46 8.75 15.74
C ASN A 160 21.25 7.48 16.08
N SER A 161 21.20 6.45 15.21
CA SER A 161 21.99 5.22 15.40
C SER A 161 23.49 5.47 15.23
N VAL A 162 23.88 6.26 14.22
CA VAL A 162 25.27 6.67 13.98
C VAL A 162 25.77 7.54 15.12
N ARG A 163 24.98 8.53 15.57
CA ARG A 163 25.36 9.40 16.69
C ARG A 163 25.54 8.63 18.00
N LYS A 164 24.65 7.67 18.29
CA LYS A 164 24.79 6.77 19.46
C LYS A 164 25.97 5.83 19.34
N GLY A 165 26.28 5.34 18.14
CA GLY A 165 27.48 4.53 17.88
C GLY A 165 28.75 5.32 18.14
N ALA A 166 28.81 6.56 17.64
CA ALA A 166 29.94 7.46 17.85
C ALA A 166 30.14 7.82 19.33
N SER A 167 29.06 8.13 20.07
CA SER A 167 29.16 8.44 21.49
C SER A 167 29.63 7.25 22.32
N LYS A 168 29.16 6.03 22.01
CA LYS A 168 29.65 4.80 22.67
C LYS A 168 31.12 4.52 22.37
N LEU A 169 31.59 4.83 21.16
CA LEU A 169 33.01 4.69 20.85
C LEU A 169 33.85 5.70 21.65
N SER A 170 33.40 6.95 21.76
CA SER A 170 34.11 7.98 22.54
C SER A 170 34.11 7.73 24.04
N GLU A 171 33.13 7.00 24.59
CA GLU A 171 33.13 6.61 26.01
C GLU A 171 34.14 5.49 26.32
N ASN A 172 34.61 4.76 25.30
CA ASN A 172 35.54 3.64 25.42
C ASN A 172 37.00 4.00 25.09
N TRP A 173 37.28 5.27 24.76
CA TRP A 173 38.61 5.82 24.48
C TRP A 173 38.97 6.88 25.52
#